data_AF-A0AAV6LA19-F1
#
_entry.id   AF-A0AAV6LA19-F1
#
_cell.length_a   1.000
_cell.length_b   1.000
_cell.length_c   1.000
_cell.angle_alpha   90.00
_cell.angle_beta   90.00
_cell.angle_gamma   90.00
#
_symmetry.space_group_name_H-M   'P 1'
#
loop_
_entity.id
_entity.type
_entity.pdbx_description
1 polymer ?
#
loop_
_entity_poly.entity_id
_entity_poly.type
_entity_poly.pdbx_seq_one_letter_code
_entity_poly.pdbx_strand_id
1 'polypeptide(L)'
;MSHQMTSEMTVHGLLLWASMGLLMPLGILTIRMSNREKCRRWFKLLFYMHVILQTVSVLLATAGAVLSIKSFENSFNNHHQRIGLALYAAILLQAFIGFRRPHRKSKGRSLWYFAHWVLGTTISLVGIFNIYTGLEAFHKRTSRSTRLWTILFTAQIFFMAFFYLFQDKWDYIKKQGIVLGNEAIAPSDQTIPPPRENQKESLNFEPSTKSNSLGSYFSKSNALKKLFQIT
;
A
#
# COMPACT_ATOMS: atom_id res chain seq x y z
N MET A 1 -26.25 -10.52 -29.00
CA MET A 1 -25.16 -10.94 -28.09
C MET A 1 -25.55 -12.26 -27.45
N SER A 2 -24.70 -13.29 -27.52
CA SER A 2 -25.04 -14.61 -26.98
C SER A 2 -24.98 -14.63 -25.44
N HIS A 3 -25.72 -15.56 -24.83
CA HIS A 3 -25.70 -15.77 -23.38
C HIS A 3 -24.28 -16.15 -22.89
N GLN A 4 -23.57 -16.95 -23.68
CA GLN A 4 -22.18 -17.34 -23.42
C GLN A 4 -21.25 -16.12 -23.34
N MET A 5 -21.29 -15.23 -24.34
CA MET A 5 -20.44 -14.03 -24.34
C MET A 5 -20.72 -13.11 -23.14
N THR A 6 -21.98 -13.04 -22.71
CA THR A 6 -22.37 -12.27 -21.51
C THR A 6 -21.79 -12.88 -20.23
N SER A 7 -21.82 -14.21 -20.13
CA SER A 7 -21.24 -14.95 -19.01
C SER A 7 -19.72 -14.76 -18.95
N GLU A 8 -19.02 -14.88 -20.08
CA GLU A 8 -17.57 -14.69 -20.17
C GLU A 8 -17.16 -13.25 -19.79
N MET A 9 -17.92 -12.23 -20.20
CA MET A 9 -17.71 -10.85 -19.75
C MET A 9 -17.88 -10.68 -18.24
N THR A 10 -18.86 -11.37 -17.66
CA THR A 10 -19.09 -11.34 -16.20
C THR A 10 -17.92 -12.01 -15.47
N VAL A 11 -17.48 -13.18 -15.92
CA VAL A 11 -16.33 -13.90 -15.33
C VAL A 11 -15.05 -13.08 -15.47
N HIS A 12 -14.79 -12.49 -16.63
CA HIS A 12 -13.66 -11.58 -16.83
C HIS A 12 -13.68 -10.41 -15.83
N GLY A 13 -14.83 -9.74 -15.69
CA GLY A 13 -15.01 -8.64 -14.74
C GLY A 13 -14.77 -9.05 -13.29
N LEU A 14 -15.29 -10.22 -12.88
CA LEU A 14 -15.10 -10.74 -11.52
C LEU A 14 -13.64 -11.12 -11.24
N LEU A 15 -12.97 -11.77 -12.20
CA LEU A 15 -11.55 -12.11 -12.09
C LEU A 15 -10.68 -10.85 -11.92
N LEU A 16 -10.93 -9.83 -12.74
CA LEU A 16 -10.13 -8.59 -12.68
C LEU A 16 -10.49 -7.71 -11.49
N TRP A 17 -11.74 -7.74 -11.01
CA TRP A 17 -12.08 -7.15 -9.72
C TRP A 17 -11.30 -7.82 -8.60
N ALA A 18 -11.37 -9.14 -8.48
CA ALA A 18 -10.67 -9.89 -7.43
C ALA A 18 -9.16 -9.64 -7.48
N SER A 19 -8.58 -9.65 -8.68
CA SER A 19 -7.16 -9.40 -8.91
C SER A 19 -6.74 -7.95 -8.59
N MET A 20 -7.26 -6.98 -9.34
CA MET A 20 -6.77 -5.60 -9.38
C MET A 20 -7.52 -4.67 -8.42
N GLY A 21 -8.77 -4.98 -8.15
CA GLY A 21 -9.61 -4.21 -7.23
C GLY A 21 -9.41 -4.60 -5.77
N LEU A 22 -9.05 -5.86 -5.50
CA LEU A 22 -8.94 -6.40 -4.14
C LEU A 22 -7.53 -6.87 -3.76
N LEU A 23 -7.04 -7.95 -4.38
CA LEU A 23 -5.82 -8.63 -3.93
C LEU A 23 -4.57 -7.75 -4.06
N MET A 24 -4.41 -7.05 -5.19
CA MET A 24 -3.24 -6.20 -5.41
C MET A 24 -3.19 -4.99 -4.45
N PRO A 25 -4.26 -4.19 -4.28
CA PRO A 25 -4.31 -3.14 -3.26
C PRO A 25 -4.10 -3.69 -1.84
N LEU A 26 -4.71 -4.84 -1.50
CA LEU A 26 -4.56 -5.47 -0.20
C LEU A 26 -3.11 -5.90 0.06
N GLY A 27 -2.44 -6.46 -0.94
CA GLY A 27 -1.02 -6.80 -0.88
C GLY A 27 -0.13 -5.58 -0.65
N ILE A 28 -0.45 -4.44 -1.28
CA ILE A 28 0.25 -3.16 -1.05
C ILE A 28 0.03 -2.66 0.39
N LEU A 29 -1.21 -2.70 0.88
CA LEU A 29 -1.54 -2.31 2.25
C LEU A 29 -0.86 -3.20 3.29
N THR A 30 -0.73 -4.50 3.00
CA THR A 30 -0.08 -5.49 3.87
C THR A 30 1.43 -5.23 4.01
N ILE A 31 2.13 -5.03 2.88
CA ILE A 31 3.57 -4.74 2.96
C ILE A 31 3.85 -3.37 3.58
N ARG A 32 2.97 -2.38 3.37
CA ARG A 32 3.08 -1.06 4.00
C ARG A 32 3.05 -1.17 5.52
N MET A 33 2.18 -2.00 6.08
CA MET A 33 2.11 -2.25 7.52
C MET A 33 3.46 -2.74 8.08
N SER A 34 4.22 -3.51 7.29
CA SER A 34 5.51 -4.06 7.72
C SER A 34 6.57 -2.99 8.05
N ASN A 35 6.45 -1.77 7.50
CA ASN A 35 7.37 -0.67 7.78
C ASN A 35 7.34 -0.22 9.25
N ARG A 36 6.33 -0.64 10.02
CA ARG A 36 6.15 -0.28 11.43
C ARG A 36 6.49 -1.41 12.38
N GLU A 37 6.64 -2.62 11.85
CA GLU A 37 6.91 -3.80 12.66
C GLU A 37 8.37 -3.84 13.09
N LYS A 38 8.60 -3.61 14.39
CA LYS A 38 9.93 -3.77 15.01
C LYS A 38 10.33 -5.24 15.08
N CYS A 39 9.35 -6.14 15.11
CA CYS A 39 9.58 -7.57 15.21
C CYS A 39 9.91 -8.17 13.83
N ARG A 40 11.10 -8.76 13.73
CA ARG A 40 11.58 -9.41 12.49
C ARG A 40 10.66 -10.54 12.00
N ARG A 41 9.96 -11.25 12.91
CA ARG A 41 9.04 -12.33 12.55
C ARG A 41 7.80 -11.79 11.83
N TRP A 42 7.17 -10.75 12.39
CA TRP A 42 6.02 -10.08 11.80
C TRP A 42 6.36 -9.43 10.45
N PHE A 43 7.53 -8.79 10.34
CA PHE A 43 8.02 -8.28 9.05
C PHE A 43 8.11 -9.38 7.97
N LYS A 44 8.68 -10.56 8.31
CA LYS A 44 8.76 -11.68 7.37
C LYS A 44 7.39 -12.18 6.96
N LEU A 45 6.47 -12.31 7.92
CA LEU A 45 5.09 -12.75 7.66
C LEU A 45 4.38 -11.80 6.69
N LEU A 46 4.40 -10.49 6.95
CA LEU A 46 3.78 -9.50 6.08
C LEU A 46 4.42 -9.45 4.69
N PHE A 47 5.73 -9.68 4.60
CA PHE A 47 6.42 -9.81 3.31
C PHE A 47 5.95 -11.04 2.52
N TYR A 48 5.83 -12.21 3.16
CA TYR A 48 5.33 -13.40 2.47
C TYR A 48 3.85 -13.26 2.07
N MET A 49 3.03 -12.70 2.95
CA MET A 49 1.63 -12.39 2.64
C MET A 49 1.52 -11.47 1.42
N HIS A 50 2.34 -10.42 1.33
CA HIS A 50 2.41 -9.58 0.14
C HIS A 50 2.75 -10.40 -1.11
N VAL A 51 3.79 -11.22 -1.08
CA VAL A 51 4.20 -12.04 -2.24
C VAL A 51 3.09 -13.01 -2.66
N ILE A 52 2.42 -13.67 -1.72
CA ILE A 52 1.31 -14.58 -2.01
C ILE A 52 0.15 -13.83 -2.64
N LEU A 53 -0.29 -12.72 -2.04
CA LEU A 53 -1.39 -11.90 -2.56
C LEU A 53 -1.09 -11.38 -3.99
N GLN A 54 0.14 -10.92 -4.24
CA GLN A 54 0.53 -10.45 -5.57
C GLN A 54 0.62 -11.60 -6.57
N THR A 55 1.09 -12.78 -6.16
CA THR A 55 1.18 -13.95 -7.04
C THR A 55 -0.22 -14.38 -7.48
N VAL A 56 -1.16 -14.50 -6.53
CA VAL A 56 -2.57 -14.84 -6.85
C VAL A 56 -3.21 -13.74 -7.71
N SER A 57 -2.94 -12.47 -7.43
CA SER A 57 -3.42 -11.35 -8.26
C SER A 57 -2.93 -11.46 -9.71
N VAL A 58 -1.63 -11.73 -9.94
CA VAL A 58 -1.05 -11.90 -11.29
C VAL A 58 -1.67 -13.11 -12.02
N LEU A 59 -1.92 -14.22 -11.32
CA LEU A 59 -2.56 -15.40 -11.90
C LEU A 59 -4.00 -15.10 -12.34
N LEU A 60 -4.79 -14.43 -11.49
CA LEU A 60 -6.16 -14.03 -11.84
C LEU A 60 -6.18 -12.99 -12.98
N ALA A 61 -5.24 -12.03 -12.98
CA ALA A 61 -5.10 -11.08 -14.08
C ALA A 61 -4.78 -11.78 -15.40
N THR A 62 -3.89 -12.78 -15.36
CA THR A 62 -3.55 -13.61 -16.52
C THR A 62 -4.75 -14.40 -17.01
N ALA A 63 -5.51 -15.04 -16.11
CA ALA A 63 -6.73 -15.76 -16.49
C ALA A 63 -7.76 -14.82 -17.14
N GLY A 64 -7.97 -13.62 -16.56
CA GLY A 64 -8.86 -12.61 -17.14
C GLY A 64 -8.39 -12.10 -18.50
N ALA A 65 -7.08 -11.88 -18.69
CA ALA A 65 -6.50 -11.47 -19.97
C ALA A 65 -6.66 -12.56 -21.05
N VAL A 66 -6.37 -13.83 -20.71
CA VAL A 66 -6.56 -14.97 -21.61
C VAL A 66 -8.03 -15.12 -22.00
N LEU A 67 -8.95 -15.01 -21.04
CA LEU A 67 -10.39 -15.04 -21.32
C LEU A 67 -10.80 -13.91 -22.27
N SER A 68 -10.30 -12.68 -22.03
CA SER A 68 -10.57 -11.54 -22.91
C SER A 68 -10.10 -11.79 -24.34
N ILE A 69 -8.88 -12.31 -24.51
CA ILE A 69 -8.28 -12.57 -25.82
C ILE A 69 -9.05 -13.68 -26.57
N LYS A 70 -9.46 -14.74 -25.86
CA LYS A 70 -10.15 -15.88 -26.48
C LYS A 70 -11.62 -15.61 -26.80
N SER A 71 -12.31 -14.89 -25.93
CA SER A 71 -13.78 -14.81 -25.96
C SER A 71 -14.32 -13.51 -26.57
N PHE A 72 -13.51 -12.44 -26.66
CA PHE A 72 -13.98 -11.15 -27.15
C PHE A 72 -13.37 -10.79 -28.50
N GLU A 73 -14.13 -10.03 -29.29
CA GLU A 73 -13.58 -9.35 -30.47
C GLU A 73 -12.53 -8.33 -30.01
N ASN A 74 -11.27 -8.66 -30.23
CA ASN A 74 -10.09 -7.85 -29.87
C ASN A 74 -9.88 -6.70 -30.85
N SER A 75 -10.94 -5.94 -31.15
CA SER A 75 -10.87 -4.78 -32.02
C SER A 75 -10.16 -3.59 -31.37
N PHE A 76 -9.91 -3.63 -30.05
CA PHE A 76 -9.26 -2.57 -29.25
C PHE A 76 -9.85 -1.16 -29.45
N ASN A 77 -11.10 -1.07 -29.91
CA ASN A 77 -11.77 0.18 -30.24
C ASN A 77 -12.27 0.94 -29.01
N ASN A 78 -12.17 0.36 -27.81
CA ASN A 78 -12.54 1.03 -26.57
C ASN A 78 -11.32 1.26 -25.64
N HIS A 79 -11.39 2.34 -24.85
CA HIS A 79 -10.33 2.73 -23.93
C HIS A 79 -10.02 1.64 -22.88
N HIS A 80 -11.03 0.94 -22.40
CA HIS A 80 -10.88 -0.15 -21.42
C HIS A 80 -9.97 -1.28 -21.92
N GLN A 81 -10.14 -1.74 -23.16
CA GLN A 81 -9.31 -2.80 -23.76
C GLN A 81 -7.86 -2.34 -23.94
N ARG A 82 -7.64 -1.11 -24.43
CA ARG A 82 -6.30 -0.55 -24.64
C ARG A 82 -5.55 -0.37 -23.31
N ILE A 83 -6.22 0.20 -22.31
CA ILE A 83 -5.68 0.36 -20.95
C ILE A 83 -5.44 -1.01 -20.32
N GLY A 84 -6.40 -1.94 -20.44
CA GLY A 84 -6.31 -3.29 -19.89
C GLY A 84 -5.12 -4.09 -20.43
N LEU A 85 -4.84 -4.00 -21.73
CA LEU A 85 -3.68 -4.67 -22.33
C LEU A 85 -2.35 -4.06 -21.83
N ALA A 86 -2.25 -2.73 -21.84
CA ALA A 86 -1.06 -2.03 -21.33
C ALA A 86 -0.83 -2.33 -19.84
N LEU A 87 -1.92 -2.36 -19.05
CA LEU A 87 -1.91 -2.70 -17.64
C LEU A 87 -1.45 -4.15 -17.42
N TYR A 88 -1.91 -5.11 -18.23
CA TYR A 88 -1.46 -6.49 -18.13
C TYR A 88 0.06 -6.62 -18.36
N ALA A 89 0.59 -5.97 -19.40
CA ALA A 89 2.04 -5.93 -19.62
C ALA A 89 2.79 -5.29 -18.43
N ALA A 90 2.25 -4.21 -17.86
CA ALA A 90 2.83 -3.56 -16.68
C ALA A 90 2.82 -4.46 -15.44
N ILE A 91 1.77 -5.25 -15.22
CA ILE A 91 1.69 -6.23 -14.12
C ILE A 91 2.80 -7.28 -14.26
N LEU A 92 3.02 -7.83 -15.45
CA LEU A 92 4.10 -8.80 -15.70
C LEU A 92 5.49 -8.18 -15.47
N LEU A 93 5.70 -6.94 -15.95
CA LEU A 93 6.93 -6.20 -15.71
C LEU A 93 7.17 -5.96 -14.22
N GLN A 94 6.13 -5.56 -13.47
CA GLN A 94 6.20 -5.33 -12.03
C GLN A 94 6.51 -6.61 -11.25
N ALA A 95 5.93 -7.75 -11.65
CA ALA A 95 6.24 -9.06 -11.09
C ALA A 95 7.70 -9.45 -11.37
N PHE A 96 8.18 -9.24 -12.60
CA PHE A 96 9.57 -9.49 -12.96
C PHE A 96 10.54 -8.62 -12.15
N ILE A 97 10.27 -7.32 -12.01
CA ILE A 97 11.05 -6.41 -11.15
C ILE A 97 11.02 -6.92 -9.71
N GLY A 98 9.86 -7.35 -9.22
CA GLY A 98 9.69 -7.97 -7.90
C GLY A 98 10.58 -9.19 -7.69
N PHE A 99 10.70 -10.06 -8.70
CA PHE A 99 11.56 -11.24 -8.64
C PHE A 99 13.05 -10.89 -8.65
N ARG A 100 13.46 -9.85 -9.40
CA ARG A 100 14.85 -9.35 -9.47
C ARG A 100 15.28 -8.51 -8.25
N ARG A 101 14.61 -8.71 -7.11
CA ARG A 101 14.82 -8.00 -5.84
C ARG A 101 16.30 -8.11 -5.37
N PRO A 102 17.07 -7.00 -5.32
CA PRO A 102 18.49 -7.03 -4.96
C PRO A 102 18.75 -7.40 -3.49
N HIS A 103 19.95 -7.90 -3.16
CA HIS A 103 20.32 -8.19 -1.77
C HIS A 103 20.34 -6.91 -0.91
N ARG A 104 20.06 -7.05 0.41
CA ARG A 104 19.82 -5.91 1.33
C ARG A 104 20.97 -4.88 1.38
N LYS A 105 22.21 -5.28 1.13
CA LYS A 105 23.41 -4.43 1.20
C LYS A 105 23.87 -3.86 -0.15
N SER A 106 23.14 -4.13 -1.24
CA SER A 106 23.52 -3.65 -2.58
C SER A 106 23.14 -2.18 -2.80
N LYS A 107 23.99 -1.42 -3.50
CA LYS A 107 23.74 0.00 -3.83
C LYS A 107 22.43 0.20 -4.63
N GLY A 108 22.08 -0.76 -5.49
CA GLY A 108 20.84 -0.72 -6.31
C GLY A 108 19.54 -0.99 -5.54
N ARG A 109 19.61 -1.38 -4.26
CA ARG A 109 18.43 -1.76 -3.46
C ARG A 109 17.41 -0.61 -3.30
N SER A 110 17.92 0.61 -3.10
CA SER A 110 17.08 1.80 -2.90
C SER A 110 16.37 2.20 -4.19
N LEU A 111 17.10 2.24 -5.31
CA LEU A 111 16.52 2.51 -6.64
C LEU A 111 15.47 1.45 -7.01
N TRP A 112 15.77 0.17 -6.80
CA TRP A 112 14.80 -0.92 -7.00
C TRP A 112 13.55 -0.71 -6.15
N TYR A 113 13.70 -0.36 -4.87
CA TYR A 113 12.57 -0.15 -3.98
C TYR A 113 11.69 1.01 -4.46
N PHE A 114 12.31 2.14 -4.82
CA PHE A 114 11.59 3.30 -5.33
C PHE A 114 10.84 2.96 -6.63
N ALA A 115 11.53 2.37 -7.62
CA ALA A 115 10.93 2.00 -8.89
C ALA A 115 9.79 0.99 -8.72
N HIS A 116 10.01 -0.07 -7.94
CA HIS A 116 9.00 -1.09 -7.67
C HIS A 116 7.81 -0.53 -6.89
N TRP A 117 8.04 0.37 -5.94
CA TRP A 117 6.98 1.02 -5.17
C TRP A 117 6.14 1.94 -6.05
N VAL A 118 6.76 2.87 -6.79
CA VAL A 118 6.05 3.81 -7.68
C VAL A 118 5.26 3.03 -8.73
N LEU A 119 5.91 2.12 -9.45
CA LEU A 119 5.27 1.35 -10.52
C LEU A 119 4.11 0.51 -9.97
N GLY A 120 4.29 -0.16 -8.83
CA GLY A 120 3.25 -0.97 -8.20
C GLY A 120 2.04 -0.14 -7.77
N THR A 121 2.26 1.05 -7.19
CA THR A 121 1.17 1.96 -6.83
C THR A 121 0.45 2.48 -8.08
N THR A 122 1.17 2.88 -9.12
CA THR A 122 0.56 3.32 -10.39
C THR A 122 -0.28 2.22 -11.02
N ILE A 123 0.24 0.99 -11.12
CA ILE A 123 -0.50 -0.17 -11.64
C ILE A 123 -1.78 -0.41 -10.85
N SER A 124 -1.72 -0.34 -9.51
CA SER A 124 -2.90 -0.52 -8.66
C SER A 124 -3.96 0.55 -8.91
N LEU A 125 -3.57 1.82 -9.04
CA LEU A 125 -4.50 2.93 -9.31
C LEU A 125 -5.13 2.82 -10.71
N VAL A 126 -4.30 2.55 -11.73
CA VAL A 126 -4.78 2.36 -13.10
C VAL A 126 -5.68 1.13 -13.18
N GLY A 127 -5.41 0.07 -12.41
CA GLY A 127 -6.28 -1.11 -12.32
C GLY A 127 -7.67 -0.80 -11.77
N ILE A 128 -7.76 0.01 -10.71
CA ILE A 128 -9.04 0.50 -10.16
C ILE A 128 -9.79 1.31 -11.21
N PHE A 129 -9.11 2.25 -11.90
CA PHE A 129 -9.70 3.02 -12.98
C PHE A 129 -10.20 2.13 -14.13
N ASN A 130 -9.41 1.11 -14.48
CA ASN A 130 -9.78 0.18 -15.55
C ASN A 130 -11.02 -0.67 -15.22
N ILE A 131 -11.27 -0.96 -13.94
CA ILE A 131 -12.50 -1.64 -13.49
C ILE A 131 -13.72 -0.75 -13.72
N TYR A 132 -13.65 0.56 -13.38
CA TYR A 132 -14.76 1.49 -13.63
C TYR A 132 -15.08 1.61 -15.12
N THR A 133 -14.07 1.78 -15.98
CA THR A 133 -14.27 1.81 -17.43
C THR A 133 -14.79 0.47 -17.97
N GLY A 134 -14.43 -0.65 -17.35
CA GLY A 134 -14.96 -1.97 -17.68
C GLY A 134 -16.44 -2.14 -17.33
N LEU A 135 -16.87 -1.65 -16.16
CA LEU A 135 -18.28 -1.62 -15.77
C LEU A 135 -19.11 -0.74 -16.72
N GLU A 136 -18.58 0.39 -17.15
CA GLU A 136 -19.23 1.25 -18.15
C GLU A 136 -19.32 0.55 -19.52
N ALA A 137 -18.23 -0.08 -19.96
CA ALA A 137 -18.20 -0.84 -21.21
C ALA A 137 -19.18 -2.03 -21.19
N PHE A 138 -19.29 -2.72 -20.06
CA PHE A 138 -20.25 -3.81 -19.86
C PHE A 138 -21.70 -3.29 -19.93
N HIS A 139 -22.00 -2.16 -19.28
CA HIS A 139 -23.32 -1.54 -19.36
C HIS A 139 -23.68 -1.17 -20.80
N LYS A 140 -22.78 -0.48 -21.51
CA LYS A 140 -23.00 -0.08 -22.92
C LYS A 140 -23.22 -1.28 -23.84
N ARG A 141 -22.55 -2.40 -23.60
CA ARG A 141 -22.62 -3.58 -24.46
C ARG A 141 -23.81 -4.50 -24.16
N THR A 142 -24.26 -4.55 -22.92
CA THR A 142 -25.31 -5.49 -22.46
C THR A 142 -26.64 -4.83 -22.12
N SER A 143 -26.66 -3.49 -22.00
CA SER A 143 -27.75 -2.70 -21.44
C SER A 143 -28.18 -3.11 -20.02
N ARG A 144 -27.40 -3.96 -19.33
CA ARG A 144 -27.66 -4.38 -17.95
C ARG A 144 -27.16 -3.32 -16.98
N SER A 145 -27.91 -3.06 -15.91
CA SER A 145 -27.50 -2.10 -14.88
C SER A 145 -26.25 -2.58 -14.14
N THR A 146 -25.23 -1.73 -14.09
CA THR A 146 -24.00 -1.94 -13.31
C THR A 146 -23.95 -1.10 -12.04
N ARG A 147 -25.07 -0.44 -11.68
CA ARG A 147 -25.14 0.48 -10.54
C ARG A 147 -24.77 -0.18 -9.22
N LEU A 148 -25.32 -1.35 -8.94
CA LEU A 148 -25.03 -2.10 -7.70
C LEU A 148 -23.55 -2.47 -7.60
N TRP A 149 -22.97 -3.02 -8.67
CA TRP A 149 -21.56 -3.36 -8.74
C TRP A 149 -20.66 -2.13 -8.57
N THR A 150 -21.04 -0.99 -9.16
CA THR A 150 -20.31 0.27 -9.02
C THR A 150 -20.33 0.77 -7.56
N ILE A 151 -21.49 0.71 -6.89
CA ILE A 151 -21.63 1.10 -5.48
C ILE A 151 -20.78 0.20 -4.59
N LEU A 152 -20.87 -1.12 -4.77
CA LEU A 152 -20.09 -2.09 -3.99
C LEU A 152 -18.58 -1.89 -4.18
N PHE A 153 -18.14 -1.71 -5.42
CA PHE A 153 -16.73 -1.48 -5.72
C PHE A 153 -16.25 -0.17 -5.09
N THR A 154 -17.04 0.89 -5.21
CA THR A 154 -16.71 2.20 -4.63
C THR A 154 -16.64 2.15 -3.10
N ALA A 155 -17.59 1.48 -2.45
CA ALA A 155 -17.57 1.26 -1.00
C ALA A 155 -16.32 0.47 -0.57
N GLN A 156 -15.94 -0.57 -1.31
CA GLN A 156 -14.70 -1.31 -1.08
C GLN A 156 -13.46 -0.40 -1.18
N ILE A 157 -13.36 0.46 -2.21
CA ILE A 157 -12.24 1.39 -2.36
C ILE A 157 -12.21 2.41 -1.22
N PHE A 158 -13.35 2.94 -0.80
CA PHE A 158 -13.44 3.83 0.37
C PHE A 158 -12.96 3.14 1.64
N PHE A 159 -13.35 1.88 1.86
CA PHE A 159 -12.87 1.09 3.00
C PHE A 159 -11.35 0.89 2.98
N MET A 160 -10.78 0.58 1.81
CA MET A 160 -9.33 0.47 1.64
C MET A 160 -8.61 1.81 1.85
N ALA A 161 -9.16 2.90 1.35
CA ALA A 161 -8.62 4.25 1.54
C ALA A 161 -8.67 4.67 3.01
N PHE A 162 -9.78 4.37 3.70
CA PHE A 162 -9.87 4.55 5.14
C PHE A 162 -8.79 3.75 5.85
N PHE A 163 -8.61 2.46 5.53
CA PHE A 163 -7.56 1.65 6.15
C PHE A 163 -6.16 2.19 5.85
N TYR A 164 -5.91 2.66 4.62
CA TYR A 164 -4.66 3.32 4.25
C TYR A 164 -4.36 4.54 5.11
N LEU A 165 -5.34 5.42 5.32
CA LEU A 165 -5.19 6.60 6.17
C LEU A 165 -5.09 6.23 7.66
N PHE A 166 -5.88 5.25 8.08
CA PHE A 166 -5.92 4.74 9.45
C PHE A 166 -4.56 4.18 9.86
N GLN A 167 -3.89 3.47 8.94
CA GLN A 167 -2.52 3.06 9.14
C GLN A 167 -1.72 4.29 9.63
N ASP A 168 -1.62 5.39 8.90
CA ASP A 168 -0.76 6.53 9.27
C ASP A 168 -1.05 7.14 10.66
N LYS A 169 -2.27 7.00 11.18
CA LYS A 169 -2.65 7.49 12.51
C LYS A 169 -2.46 6.47 13.64
N TRP A 170 -2.25 5.19 13.34
CA TRP A 170 -2.22 4.12 14.34
C TRP A 170 -1.18 4.33 15.46
N ASP A 171 0.05 4.74 15.12
CA ASP A 171 1.09 4.97 16.12
C ASP A 171 0.81 6.20 17.00
N TYR A 172 0.13 7.21 16.45
CA TYR A 172 -0.33 8.38 17.20
C TYR A 172 -1.41 7.99 18.21
N ILE A 173 -2.41 7.22 17.78
CA ILE A 173 -3.51 6.76 18.65
C ILE A 173 -2.98 5.89 19.80
N LYS A 174 -2.06 4.95 19.52
CA LYS A 174 -1.43 4.12 20.58
C LYS A 174 -0.69 4.98 21.61
N LYS A 175 0.02 6.03 21.18
CA LYS A 175 0.73 6.93 22.10
C LYS A 175 -0.23 7.69 23.01
N GLN A 176 -1.37 8.18 22.49
CA GLN A 176 -2.36 8.86 23.32
C GLN A 176 -3.00 7.92 24.37
N GLY A 177 -3.31 6.68 23.99
CA GLY A 177 -3.85 5.69 24.94
C GLY A 177 -2.89 5.34 26.07
N ILE A 178 -1.58 5.27 25.78
CA ILE A 178 -0.55 5.01 26.80
C ILE A 178 -0.41 6.20 27.77
N VAL A 179 -0.48 7.45 27.26
CA VAL A 179 -0.38 8.65 28.10
C VAL A 179 -1.58 8.73 29.07
N LEU A 180 -2.81 8.53 28.58
CA LEU A 180 -4.01 8.56 29.42
C LEU A 180 -3.99 7.45 30.49
N GLY A 181 -3.50 6.25 30.14
CA GLY A 181 -3.38 5.13 31.08
C GLY A 181 -2.34 5.38 32.18
N ASN A 182 -1.21 6.01 31.87
CA ASN A 182 -0.19 6.35 32.87
C ASN A 182 -0.65 7.48 33.80
N GLU A 183 -1.41 8.44 33.29
CA GLU A 183 -1.95 9.55 34.09
C GLU A 183 -3.06 9.09 35.04
N ALA A 184 -3.86 8.10 34.65
CA ALA A 184 -4.87 7.49 35.50
C ALA A 184 -4.31 6.55 36.60
N ILE A 185 -3.06 6.09 36.47
CA ILE A 185 -2.42 5.18 37.44
C ILE A 185 -1.60 5.95 38.49
N ALA A 186 -1.36 7.26 38.33
CA ALA A 186 -0.71 8.06 39.38
C ALA A 186 -1.67 8.24 40.58
N PRO A 187 -1.44 7.59 41.73
CA PRO A 187 -2.21 7.86 42.93
C PRO A 187 -1.78 9.23 43.47
N SER A 188 -2.76 10.00 43.90
CA SER A 188 -2.60 11.23 44.69
C SER A 188 -1.78 10.95 45.95
N ASP A 189 -0.46 11.08 45.89
CA ASP A 189 0.39 11.11 47.08
C ASP A 189 0.44 12.56 47.60
N GLN A 190 -0.55 12.90 48.42
CA GLN A 190 -0.48 14.06 49.28
C GLN A 190 0.53 13.76 50.39
N THR A 191 1.72 14.34 50.34
CA THR A 191 2.55 14.54 51.53
C THR A 191 3.12 15.97 51.54
N ILE A 192 2.85 16.65 52.65
CA ILE A 192 3.14 18.05 53.01
C ILE A 192 4.67 18.34 52.98
N PRO A 193 5.15 19.55 52.60
CA PRO A 193 6.58 19.87 52.54
C PRO A 193 7.15 20.33 53.89
N PRO A 194 8.46 20.08 54.18
CA PRO A 194 9.35 21.20 54.55
C PRO A 194 10.82 20.99 54.05
N PRO A 195 11.83 21.78 54.48
CA PRO A 195 12.43 22.86 53.71
C PRO A 195 13.82 22.56 53.11
N ARG A 196 14.25 23.48 52.25
CA ARG A 196 15.54 23.56 51.51
C ARG A 196 16.77 23.06 52.26
N GLU A 197 17.58 22.24 51.57
CA GLU A 197 19.03 22.25 51.74
C GLU A 197 19.76 21.94 50.42
N ASN A 198 20.82 22.69 50.17
CA ASN A 198 21.65 22.67 48.97
C ASN A 198 22.54 21.43 48.91
N GLN A 199 22.64 20.73 47.77
CA GLN A 199 23.95 20.47 47.13
C GLN A 199 23.85 19.88 45.72
N LYS A 200 24.79 20.33 44.89
CA LYS A 200 25.06 19.94 43.50
C LYS A 200 25.54 18.49 43.39
N GLU A 201 25.02 17.72 42.44
CA GLU A 201 25.84 17.00 41.45
C GLU A 201 24.98 16.43 40.30
N SER A 202 25.24 16.91 39.09
CA SER A 202 24.58 16.51 37.86
C SER A 202 25.29 15.30 37.24
N LEU A 203 24.67 14.11 37.28
CA LEU A 203 25.07 12.99 36.43
C LEU A 203 24.08 12.87 35.26
N ASN A 204 24.50 13.39 34.10
CA ASN A 204 23.74 13.30 32.85
C ASN A 204 23.66 11.84 32.37
N PHE A 205 22.47 11.26 32.35
CA PHE A 205 22.20 10.01 31.64
C PHE A 205 21.51 10.32 30.30
N GLU A 206 22.29 10.38 29.23
CA GLU A 206 21.82 10.46 27.84
C GLU A 206 21.21 9.09 27.43
N PRO A 207 19.94 9.01 26.98
CA PRO A 207 19.43 7.80 26.36
C PRO A 207 19.88 7.77 24.91
N SER A 208 20.79 6.82 24.59
CA SER A 208 21.28 6.60 23.23
C SER A 208 20.13 6.36 22.25
N THR A 209 19.82 7.38 21.46
CA THR A 209 18.84 7.27 20.38
C THR A 209 19.55 6.63 19.18
N LYS A 210 19.34 5.33 18.97
CA LYS A 210 19.75 4.66 17.73
C LYS A 210 19.01 5.29 16.56
N SER A 211 19.70 6.19 15.85
CA SER A 211 19.20 6.85 14.66
C SER A 211 19.12 5.85 13.51
N ASN A 212 17.93 5.74 12.92
CA ASN A 212 17.72 5.01 11.68
C ASN A 212 18.40 5.80 10.53
N SER A 213 19.03 5.08 9.59
CA SER A 213 19.85 5.62 8.49
C SER A 213 19.15 6.59 7.52
N LEU A 214 17.83 6.75 7.63
CA LEU A 214 17.05 7.77 6.91
C LEU A 214 17.09 9.14 7.60
N GLY A 215 17.19 9.19 8.93
CA GLY A 215 17.28 10.44 9.68
C GLY A 215 18.62 11.15 9.50
N SER A 216 19.71 10.40 9.36
CA SER A 216 21.04 10.99 9.12
C SER A 216 21.18 11.61 7.73
N TYR A 217 20.45 11.10 6.72
CA TYR A 217 20.48 11.65 5.36
C TYR A 217 19.73 12.98 5.27
N PHE A 218 18.53 13.07 5.85
CA PHE A 218 17.77 14.33 5.88
C PHE A 218 18.44 15.40 6.74
N SER A 219 19.05 15.02 7.87
CA SER A 219 19.82 15.94 8.72
C SER A 219 21.05 16.52 7.98
N LYS A 220 21.79 15.69 7.23
CA LYS A 220 22.91 16.16 6.38
C LYS A 220 22.45 17.11 5.28
N SER A 221 21.28 16.89 4.67
CA SER A 221 20.78 17.78 3.60
C SER A 221 20.39 19.17 4.11
N ASN A 222 19.86 19.25 5.35
CA ASN A 222 19.54 20.53 5.98
C ASN A 222 20.80 21.28 6.46
N ALA A 223 21.81 20.56 6.94
CA ALA A 223 23.10 21.15 7.30
C ALA A 223 23.83 21.73 6.08
N LEU A 224 23.80 21.02 4.94
CA LEU A 224 24.36 21.50 3.67
C LEU A 224 23.62 22.74 3.13
N LYS A 225 22.28 22.78 3.23
CA LYS A 225 21.52 23.98 2.85
C LYS A 225 21.84 25.19 3.72
N LYS A 226 22.15 24.99 5.02
CA LYS A 226 22.58 26.08 5.91
C LYS A 226 23.98 26.61 5.60
N LEU A 227 24.89 25.76 5.12
CA LEU A 227 26.25 26.17 4.75
C LEU A 227 26.28 27.03 3.47
N PHE A 228 25.37 26.78 2.53
CA PHE A 228 25.25 27.58 1.29
C PHE A 228 24.43 28.88 1.43
N GLN A 229 23.91 29.19 2.63
CA GLN A 229 23.27 30.49 2.90
C GLN A 229 24.19 31.46 3.66
N ILE A 230 25.45 31.09 3.91
CA ILE A 230 26.44 31.94 4.60
C ILE A 230 27.65 32.22 3.66
N THR A 231 27.45 32.16 2.35
CA THR A 231 28.40 32.66 1.34
C THR A 231 27.65 33.52 0.35
#